data_AF-A0A6L7QL59-F1
#
_entry.id   AF-A0A6L7QL59-F1
#
_cell.length_a   1.000
_cell.length_b   1.000
_cell.length_c   1.000
_cell.angle_alpha   90.00
_cell.angle_beta   90.00
_cell.angle_gamma   90.00
#
_symmetry.space_group_name_H-M   'P 1'
#
loop_
_entity.id
_entity.type
_entity.pdbx_description
1 polymer ?
#
loop_
_entity_poly.entity_id
_entity_poly.type
_entity_poly.pdbx_seq_one_letter_code
_entity_poly.pdbx_strand_id
1 'polypeptide(L)'
;METIKERERSPLSRFLPESLPLPSDAEDERTHVGEVVESSTTELIAQARELHGAPSFGQFIRVEAAMPVVGIVFNVFTHSIEPNRRPTAYGKTEEELRLEQPQIFELLRTEFQALVIGYLDGDEAVQILPPQPAHIHSFAYLCSDEQVRAFTRSDDYLRSILNTSKIPTDELVIAVLRHTVRAHAHAPSYLVQMGKELSRLLSDDYDRLSSIIRRVVN
;
A
#
# COMPACT_ATOMS: atom_id res chain seq x y z
N MET A 1 -40.31 45.22 18.14
CA MET A 1 -39.62 46.25 17.34
C MET A 1 -38.15 45.90 17.41
N GLU A 2 -37.74 44.92 16.60
CA GLU A 2 -36.42 44.30 16.60
C GLU A 2 -35.94 44.29 15.14
N THR A 3 -34.83 44.95 14.87
CA THR A 3 -34.16 44.94 13.57
C THR A 3 -32.85 44.18 13.78
N ILE A 4 -32.86 42.88 13.46
CA ILE A 4 -31.64 42.08 13.36
C ILE A 4 -31.15 42.18 11.92
N LYS A 5 -29.97 42.80 11.78
CA LYS A 5 -29.24 43.05 10.54
C LYS A 5 -28.84 41.72 9.90
N GLU A 6 -29.39 41.42 8.74
CA GLU A 6 -28.97 40.28 7.91
C GLU A 6 -27.49 40.37 7.59
N ARG A 7 -26.74 39.33 7.96
CA ARG A 7 -25.33 39.16 7.64
C ARG A 7 -25.28 38.54 6.24
N GLU A 8 -25.02 39.34 5.21
CA GLU A 8 -24.84 38.86 3.85
C GLU A 8 -23.80 37.74 3.80
N ARG A 9 -24.22 36.57 3.31
CA ARG A 9 -23.34 35.42 3.12
C ARG A 9 -22.36 35.74 1.98
N SER A 10 -21.08 35.57 2.25
CA SER A 10 -20.00 35.75 1.26
C SER A 10 -20.27 34.92 -0.01
N PRO A 11 -20.05 35.46 -1.22
CA PRO A 11 -20.22 34.75 -2.50
C PRO A 11 -19.42 33.44 -2.59
N LEU A 12 -18.40 33.28 -1.75
CA LEU A 12 -17.52 32.12 -1.67
C LEU A 12 -18.16 30.89 -0.98
N SER A 13 -19.28 31.03 -0.27
CA SER A 13 -19.95 29.90 0.38
C SER A 13 -20.61 28.92 -0.61
N ARG A 14 -20.68 29.29 -1.90
CA ARG A 14 -21.21 28.43 -2.97
C ARG A 14 -20.16 27.46 -3.54
N PHE A 15 -18.89 27.63 -3.18
CA PHE A 15 -17.76 26.83 -3.65
C PHE A 15 -17.12 25.97 -2.55
N LEU A 16 -17.70 25.93 -1.35
CA LEU A 16 -17.36 24.98 -0.31
C LEU A 16 -18.27 23.76 -0.49
N PRO A 17 -17.75 22.54 -0.72
CA PRO A 17 -18.57 21.35 -0.61
C PRO A 17 -19.09 21.27 0.83
N GLU A 18 -20.41 21.07 0.98
CA GLU A 18 -21.00 20.64 2.25
C GLU A 18 -20.25 19.37 2.66
N SER A 19 -19.54 19.45 3.78
CA SER A 19 -18.81 18.31 4.34
C SER A 19 -19.81 17.20 4.63
N LEU A 20 -19.88 16.21 3.73
CA LEU A 20 -20.46 14.92 4.04
C LEU A 20 -19.69 14.37 5.24
N PRO A 21 -20.36 13.84 6.27
CA PRO A 21 -19.65 13.21 7.37
C PRO A 21 -18.80 12.07 6.80
N LEU A 22 -17.48 12.20 6.95
CA LEU A 22 -16.56 11.09 6.73
C LEU A 22 -17.01 9.92 7.63
N PRO A 23 -16.95 8.67 7.15
CA PRO A 23 -17.05 7.52 8.03
C PRO A 23 -16.06 7.74 9.16
N SER A 24 -16.54 7.66 10.41
CA SER A 24 -15.85 8.18 11.58
C SER A 24 -14.37 7.78 11.65
N ASP A 25 -13.48 8.78 11.66
CA ASP A 25 -12.04 8.63 11.97
C ASP A 25 -11.79 7.98 13.35
N ALA A 26 -12.83 7.84 14.19
CA ALA A 26 -12.75 7.32 15.55
C ALA A 26 -12.68 5.78 15.67
N GLU A 27 -12.86 5.00 14.59
CA GLU A 27 -12.69 3.54 14.64
C GLU A 27 -11.29 3.05 14.17
N ASP A 28 -10.48 3.92 13.56
CA ASP A 28 -9.26 3.51 12.83
C ASP A 28 -7.95 3.63 13.63
N GLU A 29 -7.99 4.10 14.89
CA GLU A 29 -6.79 4.18 15.76
C GLU A 29 -6.22 2.80 16.16
N ARG A 30 -6.88 1.69 15.82
CA ARG A 30 -6.47 0.32 16.23
C ARG A 30 -6.08 -0.61 15.08
N THR A 31 -5.95 -0.12 13.84
CA THR A 31 -5.91 -0.97 12.63
C THR A 31 -4.70 -0.77 11.72
N HIS A 32 -3.77 0.13 12.07
CA HIS A 32 -2.54 0.28 11.30
C HIS A 32 -1.71 -1.02 11.34
N VAL A 33 -1.05 -1.32 10.22
CA VAL A 33 -0.18 -2.48 10.03
C VAL A 33 1.29 -2.13 10.19
N GLY A 34 1.63 -0.84 10.18
CA GLY A 34 2.98 -0.38 10.46
C GLY A 34 3.08 1.13 10.56
N GLU A 35 4.28 1.59 10.85
CA GLU A 35 4.65 3.00 11.00
C GLU A 35 5.86 3.29 10.12
N VAL A 36 5.78 4.35 9.31
CA VAL A 36 6.83 4.72 8.35
C VAL A 36 8.11 5.14 9.08
N VAL A 37 9.22 4.49 8.75
CA VAL A 37 10.56 4.78 9.30
C VAL A 37 11.50 5.38 8.27
N GLU A 38 11.27 5.12 6.98
CA GLU A 38 11.96 5.75 5.85
C GLU A 38 10.98 6.02 4.71
N SER A 39 11.14 7.12 3.99
CA SER A 39 10.24 7.46 2.88
C SER A 39 10.92 8.29 1.79
N SER A 40 10.50 8.04 0.56
CA SER A 40 10.79 8.80 -0.65
C SER A 40 9.52 8.89 -1.51
N THR A 41 9.57 9.61 -2.64
CA THR A 41 8.42 9.67 -3.55
C THR A 41 8.18 8.34 -4.28
N THR A 42 9.16 7.45 -4.35
CA THR A 42 9.11 6.19 -5.09
C THR A 42 8.91 4.97 -4.19
N GLU A 43 9.38 5.02 -2.95
CA GLU A 43 9.33 3.90 -2.01
C GLU A 43 9.31 4.37 -0.56
N LEU A 44 8.83 3.50 0.31
CA LEU A 44 8.88 3.70 1.76
C LEU A 44 9.20 2.39 2.47
N ILE A 45 9.71 2.51 3.70
CA ILE A 45 9.89 1.43 4.65
C ILE A 45 9.04 1.73 5.88
N ALA A 46 8.26 0.76 6.32
CA ALA A 46 7.51 0.84 7.55
C ALA A 46 7.85 -0.32 8.47
N GLN A 47 7.98 -0.03 9.76
CA GLN A 47 8.08 -1.03 10.80
C GLN A 47 6.69 -1.60 11.06
N ALA A 48 6.54 -2.92 10.96
CA ALA A 48 5.30 -3.59 11.28
C ALA A 48 4.94 -3.40 12.75
N ARG A 49 3.64 -3.33 13.04
CA ARG A 49 3.12 -3.20 14.40
C ARG A 49 3.47 -4.39 15.28
N GLU A 50 3.43 -5.59 14.71
CA GLU A 50 3.73 -6.85 15.40
C GLU A 50 4.89 -7.56 14.71
N LEU A 51 5.70 -8.29 15.48
CA LEU A 51 6.75 -9.14 14.93
C LEU A 51 6.11 -10.21 14.04
N HIS A 52 6.61 -10.34 12.81
CA HIS A 52 6.05 -11.18 11.74
C HIS A 52 4.64 -10.78 11.26
N GLY A 53 4.10 -9.64 11.71
CA GLY A 53 2.77 -9.14 11.37
C GLY A 53 2.73 -8.14 10.20
N ALA A 54 3.76 -8.11 9.35
CA ALA A 54 3.77 -7.24 8.18
C ALA A 54 2.75 -7.70 7.11
N PRO A 55 2.22 -6.77 6.29
CA PRO A 55 1.44 -7.14 5.11
C PRO A 55 2.22 -8.06 4.17
N SER A 56 1.50 -8.94 3.50
CA SER A 56 2.05 -9.86 2.51
C SER A 56 2.52 -9.16 1.24
N PHE A 57 3.48 -9.77 0.57
CA PHE A 57 3.96 -9.36 -0.74
C PHE A 57 2.80 -9.21 -1.75
N GLY A 58 2.76 -8.09 -2.48
CA GLY A 58 1.73 -7.72 -3.43
C GLY A 58 0.49 -7.05 -2.82
N GLN A 59 0.39 -6.96 -1.49
CA GLN A 59 -0.73 -6.25 -0.86
C GLN A 59 -0.57 -4.74 -0.97
N PHE A 60 -1.71 -4.08 -1.13
CA PHE A 60 -1.80 -2.64 -1.18
C PHE A 60 -1.88 -2.07 0.23
N ILE A 61 -1.15 -0.98 0.44
CA ILE A 61 -1.22 -0.17 1.65
C ILE A 61 -1.58 1.27 1.31
N ARG A 62 -2.23 1.94 2.24
CA ARG A 62 -2.44 3.38 2.26
C ARG A 62 -1.67 3.96 3.44
N VAL A 63 -0.93 5.03 3.21
CA VAL A 63 -0.20 5.75 4.24
C VAL A 63 -0.81 7.13 4.42
N GLU A 64 -1.03 7.51 5.68
CA GLU A 64 -1.55 8.82 6.02
C GLU A 64 -0.56 9.93 5.66
N ALA A 65 -1.04 10.94 4.95
CA ALA A 65 -0.31 12.13 4.55
C ALA A 65 -1.32 13.22 4.16
N ALA A 66 -0.85 14.44 3.89
CA ALA A 66 -1.70 15.51 3.36
C ALA A 66 -2.42 15.09 2.06
N MET A 67 -1.74 14.26 1.25
CA MET A 67 -2.34 13.46 0.18
C MET A 67 -1.98 12.00 0.46
N PRO A 68 -2.95 11.15 0.86
CA PRO A 68 -2.66 9.77 1.26
C PRO A 68 -1.92 9.01 0.16
N VAL A 69 -0.77 8.43 0.50
CA VAL A 69 0.07 7.70 -0.44
C VAL A 69 -0.43 6.27 -0.56
N VAL A 70 -0.49 5.75 -1.78
CA VAL A 70 -0.83 4.35 -2.05
C VAL A 70 0.42 3.62 -2.52
N GLY A 71 0.70 2.49 -1.89
CA GLY A 71 1.84 1.66 -2.21
C GLY A 71 1.54 0.17 -2.23
N ILE A 72 2.47 -0.61 -2.77
CA ILE A 72 2.41 -2.06 -2.85
C ILE A 72 3.60 -2.67 -2.14
N VAL A 73 3.36 -3.55 -1.17
CA VAL A 73 4.42 -4.23 -0.44
C VAL A 73 5.18 -5.16 -1.39
N PHE A 74 6.49 -4.95 -1.53
CA PHE A 74 7.35 -5.79 -2.40
C PHE A 74 8.47 -6.50 -1.62
N ASN A 75 8.62 -6.22 -0.34
CA ASN A 75 9.61 -6.90 0.50
C ASN A 75 9.18 -6.86 1.96
N VAL A 76 9.46 -7.95 2.69
CA VAL A 76 9.21 -8.08 4.13
C VAL A 76 10.41 -8.77 4.75
N PHE A 77 10.95 -8.22 5.82
CA PHE A 77 12.11 -8.79 6.49
C PHE A 77 12.06 -8.57 8.00
N THR A 78 12.44 -9.60 8.74
CA THR A 78 12.66 -9.53 10.19
C THR A 78 14.14 -9.52 10.46
N HIS A 79 14.61 -8.54 11.24
CA HIS A 79 16.01 -8.36 11.54
C HIS A 79 16.21 -7.83 12.96
N SER A 80 17.45 -7.78 13.41
CA SER A 80 17.76 -7.19 14.73
C SER A 80 17.58 -5.68 14.70
N ILE A 81 17.08 -5.12 15.79
CA ILE A 81 17.01 -3.66 15.97
C ILE A 81 18.41 -3.02 15.90
N GLU A 82 19.46 -3.76 16.30
CA GLU A 82 20.85 -3.34 16.17
C GLU A 82 21.36 -3.58 14.72
N PRO A 83 21.70 -2.53 13.94
CA PRO A 83 21.98 -2.64 12.49
C PRO A 83 23.12 -3.59 12.09
N ASN A 84 24.02 -3.91 13.04
CA ASN A 84 25.19 -4.75 12.81
C ASN A 84 25.12 -6.10 13.53
N ARG A 85 23.95 -6.47 14.08
CA ARG A 85 23.79 -7.72 14.80
C ARG A 85 22.91 -8.68 14.02
N ARG A 86 23.36 -9.92 13.91
CA ARG A 86 22.56 -11.02 13.36
C ARG A 86 22.01 -11.85 14.51
N PRO A 87 20.72 -12.21 14.49
CA PRO A 87 20.17 -13.17 15.43
C PRO A 87 20.91 -14.52 15.33
N THR A 88 21.15 -15.14 16.47
CA THR A 88 21.79 -16.46 16.54
C THR A 88 20.75 -17.57 16.37
N ALA A 89 21.11 -18.67 15.71
CA ALA A 89 20.27 -19.86 15.66
C ALA A 89 20.36 -20.63 16.99
N TYR A 90 19.22 -20.82 17.66
CA TYR A 90 19.15 -21.53 18.95
C TYR A 90 18.78 -23.01 18.82
N GLY A 91 18.31 -23.45 17.65
CA GLY A 91 17.90 -24.85 17.41
C GLY A 91 16.65 -25.26 18.20
N LYS A 92 15.78 -24.30 18.53
CA LYS A 92 14.56 -24.47 19.33
C LYS A 92 13.35 -23.96 18.56
N THR A 93 12.16 -24.43 18.92
CA THR A 93 10.92 -23.86 18.38
C THR A 93 10.67 -22.45 18.94
N GLU A 94 9.78 -21.70 18.31
CA GLU A 94 9.41 -20.37 18.81
C GLU A 94 8.77 -20.45 20.20
N GLU A 95 7.93 -21.46 20.44
CA GLU A 95 7.28 -21.68 21.73
C GLU A 95 8.29 -21.95 22.85
N GLU A 96 9.29 -22.80 22.59
CA GLU A 96 10.40 -23.07 23.52
C GLU A 96 11.20 -21.80 23.81
N LEU A 97 11.53 -21.01 22.78
CA LEU A 97 12.25 -19.75 22.93
C LEU A 97 11.45 -18.71 23.72
N ARG A 98 10.13 -18.64 23.55
CA ARG A 98 9.28 -17.72 24.32
C ARG A 98 9.23 -18.08 25.79
N LEU A 99 9.29 -19.36 26.14
CA LEU A 99 9.32 -19.81 27.53
C LEU A 99 10.69 -19.57 28.17
N GLU A 100 11.78 -19.87 27.45
CA GLU A 100 13.12 -19.84 28.01
C GLU A 100 13.84 -18.49 27.89
N GLN A 101 13.64 -17.77 26.79
CA GLN A 101 14.38 -16.55 26.43
C GLN A 101 13.47 -15.52 25.71
N PRO A 102 12.36 -15.08 26.33
CA PRO A 102 11.39 -14.15 25.71
C PRO A 102 12.01 -12.82 25.25
N GLN A 103 13.05 -12.35 25.94
CA GLN A 103 13.75 -11.10 25.63
C GLN A 103 14.38 -11.07 24.23
N ILE A 104 14.62 -12.21 23.58
CA ILE A 104 15.15 -12.24 22.20
C ILE A 104 14.19 -11.55 21.23
N PHE A 105 12.88 -11.74 21.42
CA PHE A 105 11.87 -11.17 20.52
C PHE A 105 11.79 -9.64 20.60
N GLU A 106 12.19 -9.05 21.73
CA GLU A 106 12.29 -7.59 21.91
C GLU A 106 13.49 -6.99 21.15
N LEU A 107 14.45 -7.82 20.72
CA LEU A 107 15.62 -7.40 19.95
C LEU A 107 15.39 -7.48 18.44
N LEU A 108 14.19 -7.89 18.03
CA LEU A 108 13.81 -8.08 16.64
C LEU A 108 12.70 -7.10 16.26
N ARG A 109 12.69 -6.74 14.98
CA ARG A 109 11.58 -6.03 14.36
C ARG A 109 11.34 -6.58 12.97
N THR A 110 10.10 -6.47 12.53
CA THR A 110 9.71 -6.75 11.14
C THR A 110 9.49 -5.42 10.45
N GLU A 111 10.09 -5.26 9.28
CA GLU A 111 9.87 -4.13 8.40
C GLU A 111 9.36 -4.62 7.05
N PHE A 112 8.59 -3.78 6.38
CA PHE A 112 8.15 -4.02 5.02
C PHE A 112 8.43 -2.79 4.15
N GLN A 113 8.80 -3.07 2.90
CA GLN A 113 9.05 -2.04 1.89
C GLN A 113 7.88 -2.01 0.93
N ALA A 114 7.42 -0.81 0.61
CA ALA A 114 6.35 -0.59 -0.34
C ALA A 114 6.79 0.31 -1.47
N LEU A 115 6.45 -0.10 -2.69
CA LEU A 115 6.60 0.67 -3.91
C LEU A 115 5.44 1.67 -3.97
N VAL A 116 5.74 2.95 -4.06
CA VAL A 116 4.72 3.99 -4.22
C VAL A 116 4.20 3.95 -5.65
N ILE A 117 2.89 3.75 -5.80
CA ILE A 117 2.21 3.67 -7.11
C ILE A 117 1.29 4.84 -7.38
N GLY A 118 1.02 5.67 -6.37
CA GLY A 118 0.14 6.81 -6.49
C GLY A 118 -0.20 7.46 -5.17
N TYR A 119 -1.19 8.34 -5.23
CA TYR A 119 -1.77 8.99 -4.07
C TYR A 119 -3.27 9.26 -4.29
N LEU A 120 -3.95 9.68 -3.23
CA LEU A 120 -5.34 10.12 -3.27
C LEU A 120 -5.37 11.66 -3.21
N ASP A 121 -6.07 12.27 -4.16
CA ASP A 121 -6.40 13.69 -4.17
C ASP A 121 -7.90 13.83 -3.88
N GLY A 122 -8.24 13.99 -2.59
CA GLY A 122 -9.60 13.74 -2.12
C GLY A 122 -9.99 12.27 -2.31
N ASP A 123 -11.06 12.02 -3.06
CA ASP A 123 -11.53 10.66 -3.39
C ASP A 123 -10.97 10.12 -4.71
N GLU A 124 -10.21 10.93 -5.45
CA GLU A 124 -9.69 10.56 -6.76
C GLU A 124 -8.33 9.86 -6.64
N ALA A 125 -8.22 8.72 -7.33
CA ALA A 125 -6.97 7.96 -7.39
C ALA A 125 -6.05 8.53 -8.48
N VAL A 126 -4.88 9.01 -8.08
CA VAL A 126 -3.86 9.53 -9.00
C VAL A 126 -2.70 8.54 -9.07
N GLN A 127 -2.56 7.85 -10.21
CA GLN A 127 -1.56 6.79 -10.42
C GLN A 127 -0.20 7.33 -10.94
N ILE A 128 0.28 8.41 -10.32
CA ILE A 128 1.62 8.98 -10.53
C ILE A 128 2.29 9.21 -9.18
N LEU A 129 3.61 9.41 -9.16
CA LEU A 129 4.32 9.66 -7.91
C LEU A 129 3.74 10.88 -7.17
N PRO A 130 3.58 10.81 -5.83
CA PRO A 130 3.13 11.95 -5.04
C PRO A 130 4.16 13.09 -5.14
N PRO A 131 3.70 14.36 -5.05
CA PRO A 131 4.59 15.51 -5.15
C PRO A 131 5.55 15.65 -3.96
N GLN A 132 5.27 14.96 -2.84
CA GLN A 132 6.12 14.85 -1.65
C GLN A 132 6.01 13.42 -1.08
N PRO A 133 7.06 12.91 -0.44
CA PRO A 133 7.00 11.62 0.26
C PRO A 133 6.02 11.65 1.44
N ALA A 134 5.62 10.47 1.92
CA ALA A 134 4.96 10.37 3.21
C ALA A 134 5.92 10.81 4.33
N HIS A 135 5.37 11.29 5.44
CA HIS A 135 6.19 11.67 6.58
C HIS A 135 6.65 10.41 7.34
N ILE A 136 7.84 10.49 7.93
CA ILE A 136 8.26 9.52 8.95
C ILE A 136 7.27 9.63 10.11
N HIS A 137 6.95 8.49 10.73
CA HIS A 137 5.93 8.31 11.77
C HIS A 137 4.48 8.40 11.28
N SER A 138 4.24 8.49 9.96
CA SER A 138 2.91 8.24 9.41
C SER A 138 2.53 6.76 9.54
N PHE A 139 1.26 6.49 9.81
CA PHE A 139 0.75 5.12 9.89
C PHE A 139 0.38 4.55 8.51
N ALA A 140 0.69 3.27 8.32
CA ALA A 140 0.32 2.49 7.14
C ALA A 140 -0.86 1.56 7.48
N TYR A 141 -1.82 1.48 6.56
CA TYR A 141 -3.05 0.69 6.68
C TYR A 141 -3.18 -0.23 5.47
N LEU A 142 -3.74 -1.43 5.67
CA LEU A 142 -4.10 -2.30 4.55
C LEU A 142 -5.25 -1.69 3.76
N CYS A 143 -5.14 -1.68 2.43
CA CYS A 143 -6.26 -1.31 1.58
C CYS A 143 -7.31 -2.42 1.57
N SER A 144 -8.58 -2.05 1.73
CA SER A 144 -9.71 -2.96 1.54
C SER A 144 -9.89 -3.34 0.06
N ASP A 145 -10.64 -4.41 -0.22
CA ASP A 145 -10.98 -4.79 -1.61
C ASP A 145 -11.71 -3.64 -2.36
N GLU A 146 -12.46 -2.80 -1.65
CA GLU A 146 -13.09 -1.59 -2.23
C GLU A 146 -12.06 -0.52 -2.59
N GLN A 147 -11.11 -0.22 -1.69
CA GLN A 147 -10.05 0.76 -1.94
C GLN A 147 -9.13 0.30 -3.08
N VAL A 148 -8.76 -0.98 -3.10
CA VAL A 148 -7.99 -1.58 -4.21
C VAL A 148 -8.75 -1.44 -5.51
N ARG A 149 -10.04 -1.78 -5.54
CA ARG A 149 -10.89 -1.67 -6.73
C ARG A 149 -11.00 -0.23 -7.22
N ALA A 150 -11.21 0.72 -6.31
CA ALA A 150 -11.32 2.13 -6.63
C ALA A 150 -10.01 2.68 -7.22
N PHE A 151 -8.89 2.37 -6.59
CA PHE A 151 -7.58 2.82 -7.07
C PHE A 151 -7.22 2.21 -8.43
N THR A 152 -7.54 0.94 -8.65
CA THR A 152 -7.16 0.18 -9.86
C THR A 152 -8.22 0.17 -10.96
N ARG A 153 -9.06 1.21 -11.04
CA ARG A 153 -9.98 1.39 -12.19
C ARG A 153 -9.22 1.66 -13.49
N SER A 154 -8.13 2.41 -13.40
CA SER A 154 -7.13 2.57 -14.46
C SER A 154 -5.93 1.66 -14.22
N ASP A 155 -5.07 1.56 -15.23
CA ASP A 155 -4.02 0.56 -15.38
C ASP A 155 -2.59 1.15 -15.38
N ASP A 156 -2.45 2.46 -15.23
CA ASP A 156 -1.17 3.17 -15.21
C ASP A 156 -0.25 2.71 -14.07
N TYR A 157 -0.79 2.22 -12.95
CA TYR A 157 -0.02 1.66 -11.83
C TYR A 157 0.86 0.46 -12.24
N LEU A 158 0.48 -0.30 -13.29
CA LEU A 158 1.29 -1.40 -13.81
C LEU A 158 2.62 -0.90 -14.38
N ARG A 159 2.63 0.31 -14.94
CA ARG A 159 3.85 0.95 -15.45
C ARG A 159 4.80 1.28 -14.32
N SER A 160 4.28 1.77 -13.19
CA SER A 160 5.10 2.05 -12.00
C SER A 160 5.82 0.79 -11.51
N ILE A 161 5.15 -0.36 -11.52
CA ILE A 161 5.77 -1.64 -11.18
C ILE A 161 6.82 -2.04 -12.21
N LEU A 162 6.46 -2.05 -13.50
CA LEU A 162 7.33 -2.55 -14.57
C LEU A 162 8.58 -1.69 -14.81
N ASN A 163 8.53 -0.40 -14.51
CA ASN A 163 9.65 0.53 -14.64
C ASN A 163 10.58 0.56 -13.42
N THR A 164 10.22 -0.14 -12.33
CA THR A 164 11.04 -0.17 -11.13
C THR A 164 12.19 -1.17 -11.28
N SER A 165 13.40 -0.72 -10.95
CA SER A 165 14.59 -1.55 -10.89
C SER A 165 14.83 -2.06 -9.46
N LYS A 166 15.57 -3.17 -9.32
CA LYS A 166 15.98 -3.76 -8.03
C LYS A 166 14.87 -4.44 -7.20
N ILE A 167 13.74 -4.76 -7.81
CA ILE A 167 12.67 -5.57 -7.20
C ILE A 167 12.40 -6.82 -8.05
N PRO A 168 11.81 -7.89 -7.51
CA PRO A 168 11.34 -9.03 -8.29
C PRO A 168 10.06 -8.66 -9.06
N THR A 169 10.22 -7.86 -10.13
CA THR A 169 9.13 -7.18 -10.84
C THR A 169 8.04 -8.14 -11.31
N ASP A 170 8.39 -9.27 -11.92
CA ASP A 170 7.40 -10.22 -12.45
C ASP A 170 6.58 -10.87 -11.35
N GLU A 171 7.23 -11.23 -10.24
CA GLU A 171 6.55 -11.76 -9.06
C GLU A 171 5.58 -10.72 -8.51
N LEU A 172 6.01 -9.45 -8.43
CA LEU A 172 5.17 -8.37 -7.93
C LEU A 172 3.95 -8.15 -8.82
N VAL A 173 4.14 -8.11 -10.14
CA VAL A 173 3.04 -8.00 -11.11
C VAL A 173 2.04 -9.14 -10.92
N ILE A 174 2.52 -10.39 -10.80
CA ILE A 174 1.63 -11.56 -10.62
C ILE A 174 0.85 -11.45 -9.31
N ALA A 175 1.51 -11.12 -8.19
CA ALA A 175 0.87 -10.99 -6.89
C ALA A 175 -0.17 -9.86 -6.88
N VAL A 176 0.17 -8.70 -7.44
CA VAL A 176 -0.72 -7.54 -7.57
C VAL A 176 -1.93 -7.85 -8.42
N LEU A 177 -1.76 -8.53 -9.56
CA LEU A 177 -2.88 -8.93 -10.40
C LEU A 177 -3.81 -9.89 -9.68
N ARG A 178 -3.30 -10.87 -8.92
CA ARG A 178 -4.14 -11.75 -8.10
C ARG A 178 -4.96 -10.96 -7.07
N HIS A 179 -4.36 -9.98 -6.40
CA HIS A 179 -5.07 -9.11 -5.46
C HIS A 179 -6.15 -8.26 -6.15
N THR A 180 -5.83 -7.63 -7.27
CA THR A 180 -6.77 -6.76 -7.96
C THR A 180 -7.89 -7.54 -8.65
N VAL A 181 -7.61 -8.69 -9.26
CA VAL A 181 -8.65 -9.57 -9.84
C VAL A 181 -9.64 -10.00 -8.78
N ARG A 182 -9.17 -10.38 -7.59
CA ARG A 182 -10.04 -10.67 -6.44
C ARG A 182 -10.83 -9.43 -6.03
N ALA A 183 -10.19 -8.27 -5.87
CA ALA A 183 -10.84 -7.02 -5.49
C ALA A 183 -11.93 -6.61 -6.49
N HIS A 184 -11.75 -6.90 -7.78
CA HIS A 184 -12.73 -6.70 -8.87
C HIS A 184 -13.69 -7.90 -9.05
N ALA A 185 -13.77 -8.81 -8.07
CA ALA A 185 -14.65 -9.98 -8.07
C ALA A 185 -14.54 -10.85 -9.34
N HIS A 186 -13.33 -10.99 -9.88
CA HIS A 186 -13.04 -11.76 -11.10
C HIS A 186 -13.82 -11.28 -12.33
N ALA A 187 -14.16 -9.99 -12.41
CA ALA A 187 -14.87 -9.42 -13.54
C ALA A 187 -14.12 -9.68 -14.86
N PRO A 188 -14.76 -10.30 -15.87
CA PRO A 188 -14.11 -10.57 -17.15
C PRO A 188 -13.61 -9.31 -17.86
N SER A 189 -14.32 -8.18 -17.69
CA SER A 189 -13.92 -6.87 -18.24
C SER A 189 -12.58 -6.41 -17.68
N TYR A 190 -12.36 -6.57 -16.37
CA TYR A 190 -11.12 -6.18 -15.71
C TYR A 190 -9.95 -7.06 -16.16
N LEU A 191 -10.16 -8.38 -16.24
CA LEU A 191 -9.15 -9.33 -16.75
C LEU A 191 -8.73 -9.00 -18.19
N VAL A 192 -9.69 -8.69 -19.06
CA VAL A 192 -9.42 -8.29 -20.45
C VAL A 192 -8.68 -6.97 -20.50
N GLN A 193 -9.03 -5.99 -19.67
CA GLN A 193 -8.34 -4.70 -19.58
C GLN A 193 -6.87 -4.89 -19.18
N MET A 194 -6.62 -5.58 -18.06
CA MET A 194 -5.25 -5.83 -17.58
C MET A 194 -4.44 -6.65 -18.60
N GLY A 195 -5.03 -7.66 -19.24
CA GLY A 195 -4.36 -8.46 -20.26
C GLY A 195 -3.94 -7.66 -21.48
N LYS A 196 -4.80 -6.75 -21.96
CA LYS A 196 -4.47 -5.82 -23.06
C LYS A 196 -3.34 -4.88 -22.66
N GLU A 197 -3.39 -4.33 -21.45
CA GLU A 197 -2.37 -3.41 -20.98
C GLU A 197 -1.02 -4.09 -20.83
N LEU A 198 -0.95 -5.26 -20.20
CA LEU A 198 0.30 -6.03 -20.09
C LEU A 198 0.86 -6.38 -21.47
N SER A 199 -0.01 -6.77 -22.42
CA SER A 199 0.41 -7.06 -23.79
C SER A 199 1.02 -5.85 -24.48
N ARG A 200 0.54 -4.65 -24.17
CA ARG A 200 1.08 -3.40 -24.69
C ARG A 200 2.41 -3.04 -24.02
N LEU A 201 2.49 -3.17 -22.69
CA LEU A 201 3.69 -2.83 -21.91
C LEU A 201 4.85 -3.80 -22.12
N LEU A 202 4.56 -5.07 -22.44
CA LEU A 202 5.54 -6.13 -22.68
C LEU A 202 5.54 -6.59 -24.14
N SER A 203 5.19 -5.70 -25.07
CA SER A 203 5.05 -6.02 -26.49
C SER A 203 6.33 -6.55 -27.14
N ASP A 204 7.49 -6.13 -26.63
CA ASP A 204 8.81 -6.58 -27.10
C ASP A 204 9.32 -7.86 -26.38
N ASP A 205 8.60 -8.38 -25.39
CA ASP A 205 9.00 -9.55 -24.58
C ASP A 205 7.83 -10.51 -24.36
N TYR A 206 7.48 -11.23 -25.43
CA TYR A 206 6.36 -12.16 -25.45
C TYR A 206 6.53 -13.33 -24.46
N ASP A 207 7.74 -13.84 -24.30
CA ASP A 207 8.01 -14.96 -23.39
C ASP A 207 7.76 -14.56 -21.92
N ARG A 208 8.19 -13.35 -21.53
CA ARG A 208 7.91 -12.79 -20.21
C ARG A 208 6.42 -12.56 -20.00
N LEU A 209 5.73 -11.94 -20.97
CA LEU A 209 4.28 -11.76 -20.93
C LEU A 209 3.54 -13.09 -20.75
N SER A 210 3.87 -14.10 -21.56
CA SER A 210 3.26 -15.42 -21.49
C SER A 210 3.51 -16.09 -20.14
N SER A 211 4.71 -15.93 -19.58
CA SER A 211 5.05 -16.46 -18.26
C SER A 211 4.20 -15.83 -17.15
N ILE A 212 4.05 -14.49 -17.16
CA ILE A 212 3.22 -13.75 -16.20
C ILE A 212 1.75 -14.16 -16.30
N ILE A 213 1.15 -14.09 -17.49
CA ILE A 213 -0.29 -14.38 -17.68
C ILE A 213 -0.64 -15.79 -17.20
N ARG A 214 0.19 -16.79 -17.56
CA ARG A 214 -0.04 -18.20 -17.16
C ARG A 214 -0.07 -18.36 -15.64
N ARG A 215 0.69 -17.56 -14.90
CA ARG A 215 0.82 -17.66 -13.44
C ARG A 215 -0.24 -16.87 -12.68
N VAL A 216 -0.89 -15.89 -13.33
CA VAL A 216 -2.03 -15.17 -12.75
C VAL A 216 -3.29 -16.01 -12.77
N VAL A 217 -3.50 -16.81 -13.83
CA VAL A 217 -4.71 -17.62 -14.05
C VAL A 217 -4.70 -18.94 -13.26
N ASN A 218 -3.52 -19.44 -12.89
CA ASN A 218 -3.32 -20.61 -12.04
C ASN A 218 -3.31 -20.24 -10.56
#